data_AF-A0A1J1A9L5-F1
#
_entry.id   AF-A0A1J1A9L5-F1
#
_cell.length_a   1.000
_cell.length_b   1.000
_cell.length_c   1.000
_cell.angle_alpha   90.00
_cell.angle_beta   90.00
_cell.angle_gamma   90.00
#
_symmetry.space_group_name_H-M   'P 1'
#
loop_
_entity.id
_entity.type
_entity.pdbx_description
1 polymer ?
#
loop_
_entity_poly.entity_id
_entity_poly.type
_entity_poly.pdbx_seq_one_letter_code
_entity_poly.pdbx_strand_id
1 'polypeptide(L)'
;MAKRVLVPMDDSEMATHALEFAIETHPDAKITVLTVVGEPSSMMGQATGLALAVDFESKADEYAAPVLESARETAAAAGVEIQTDVAVGHPARAIINHAEEYDLVVLGSHGGSLSDRLLVGNVAEKVFRRSPVPVTVVR
;
A
#
# COMPACT_ATOMS: atom_id res chain seq x y z
N MET A 1 -8.75 -14.12 -14.79
CA MET A 1 -7.67 -13.74 -13.86
C MET A 1 -7.42 -12.25 -14.00
N ALA A 2 -7.07 -11.57 -12.90
CA ALA A 2 -6.70 -10.15 -12.91
C ALA A 2 -5.43 -9.95 -13.76
N LYS A 3 -5.37 -8.87 -14.55
CA LYS A 3 -4.19 -8.52 -15.37
C LYS A 3 -3.33 -7.46 -14.70
N ARG A 4 -3.95 -6.58 -13.90
CA ARG A 4 -3.29 -5.56 -13.09
C ARG A 4 -3.69 -5.74 -11.64
N VAL A 5 -2.70 -5.95 -10.77
CA VAL A 5 -2.90 -6.17 -9.34
C VAL A 5 -2.23 -5.04 -8.58
N LEU A 6 -3.00 -4.35 -7.74
CA LEU A 6 -2.50 -3.35 -6.81
C LEU A 6 -2.21 -4.02 -5.47
N VAL A 7 -1.00 -3.82 -4.95
CA VAL A 7 -0.57 -4.32 -3.64
C VAL A 7 -0.18 -3.14 -2.76
N PRO A 8 -1.08 -2.61 -1.94
CA PRO A 8 -0.73 -1.58 -0.97
C PRO A 8 0.19 -2.15 0.10
N MET A 9 1.31 -1.48 0.37
CA MET A 9 2.26 -1.92 1.39
C MET A 9 2.67 -0.78 2.33
N ASP A 10 2.83 -1.15 3.59
CA ASP A 10 3.60 -0.44 4.61
C ASP A 10 4.82 -1.32 4.99
N ASP A 11 5.51 -0.99 6.08
CA ASP A 11 6.68 -1.74 6.58
C ASP A 11 6.33 -3.02 7.36
N SER A 12 5.09 -3.49 7.25
CA SER A 12 4.60 -4.62 8.03
C SER A 12 4.84 -5.98 7.37
N GLU A 13 5.00 -7.01 8.22
CA GLU A 13 5.11 -8.41 7.78
C GLU A 13 3.89 -8.87 6.96
N MET A 14 2.69 -8.42 7.32
CA MET A 14 1.46 -8.78 6.61
C MET A 14 1.37 -8.12 5.23
N ALA A 15 1.94 -6.93 5.05
CA ALA A 15 2.05 -6.32 3.73
C ALA A 15 3.00 -7.15 2.84
N THR A 16 4.11 -7.64 3.38
CA THR A 16 5.01 -8.55 2.66
C THR A 16 4.32 -9.85 2.27
N HIS A 17 3.59 -10.50 3.18
CA HIS A 17 2.82 -11.70 2.85
C HIS A 17 1.76 -11.45 1.76
N ALA A 18 1.17 -10.26 1.71
CA ALA A 18 0.22 -9.91 0.67
C ALA A 18 0.88 -9.82 -0.71
N LEU A 19 2.10 -9.30 -0.80
CA LEU A 19 2.89 -9.29 -2.02
C LEU A 19 3.28 -10.70 -2.46
N GLU A 20 3.77 -11.53 -1.54
CA GLU A 20 4.13 -12.93 -1.81
C GLU A 20 2.92 -13.70 -2.36
N PHE A 21 1.76 -13.56 -1.72
CA PHE A 21 0.51 -14.15 -2.18
C PHE A 21 0.13 -13.67 -3.59
N ALA A 22 0.24 -12.37 -3.87
CA ALA A 22 -0.07 -11.81 -5.18
C ALA A 22 0.85 -12.38 -6.27
N ILE A 23 2.15 -12.51 -5.99
CA ILE A 23 3.14 -13.10 -6.89
C ILE A 23 2.82 -14.57 -7.17
N GLU A 24 2.53 -15.36 -6.13
CA GLU A 24 2.26 -16.79 -6.27
C GLU A 24 0.96 -17.07 -7.03
N THR A 25 -0.10 -16.31 -6.75
CA THR A 25 -1.45 -16.58 -7.27
C THR A 25 -1.78 -15.87 -8.58
N HIS A 26 -1.01 -14.85 -8.94
CA HIS A 26 -1.19 -14.06 -10.16
C HIS A 26 0.13 -13.89 -10.94
N PRO A 27 0.82 -14.98 -11.34
CA PRO A 27 2.14 -14.93 -11.97
C PRO A 27 2.18 -14.20 -13.32
N ASP A 28 1.04 -14.14 -14.03
CA ASP A 28 0.92 -13.45 -15.32
C ASP A 28 0.44 -11.98 -15.19
N ALA A 29 0.19 -11.51 -13.97
CA ALA A 29 -0.32 -10.15 -13.74
C ALA A 29 0.81 -9.13 -13.62
N LYS A 30 0.53 -7.89 -14.05
CA LYS A 30 1.36 -6.73 -13.72
C LYS A 30 1.06 -6.31 -12.29
N ILE A 31 2.01 -6.53 -11.39
CA ILE A 31 1.89 -6.19 -9.98
C ILE A 31 2.48 -4.80 -9.76
N THR A 32 1.71 -3.91 -9.12
CA THR A 32 2.17 -2.61 -8.66
C THR A 32 2.08 -2.54 -7.15
N VAL A 33 3.21 -2.26 -6.50
CA VAL A 33 3.26 -1.98 -5.07
C VAL A 33 3.05 -0.49 -4.83
N LEU A 34 2.07 -0.15 -4.00
CA LEU A 34 1.77 1.23 -3.65
C LEU A 34 2.09 1.48 -2.18
N THR A 35 2.97 2.44 -1.92
CA THR A 35 3.22 2.92 -0.56
C THR A 35 2.55 4.27 -0.37
N VAL A 36 1.80 4.44 0.73
CA VAL A 36 1.16 5.73 1.05
C VAL A 36 1.86 6.40 2.22
N VAL A 37 2.43 7.57 1.98
CA VAL A 37 3.05 8.40 3.00
C VAL A 37 2.01 9.37 3.56
N GLY A 38 1.84 9.39 4.89
CA GLY A 38 0.79 10.17 5.56
C GLY A 38 0.98 11.68 5.45
N GLU A 39 -0.09 12.45 5.30
CA GLU A 39 -0.04 13.92 5.33
C GLU A 39 0.23 14.48 6.74
N PRO A 40 0.86 15.66 6.87
CA PRO A 40 0.90 16.42 8.12
C PRO A 40 -0.51 16.68 8.66
N SER A 41 -0.69 16.58 9.98
CA SER A 41 -2.03 16.65 10.59
C SER A 41 -2.73 17.99 10.32
N SER A 42 -4.05 17.94 10.06
CA SER A 42 -4.91 19.13 9.92
C SER A 42 -5.04 19.98 11.19
N MET A 43 -4.52 19.51 12.33
CA MET A 43 -4.40 20.28 13.57
C MET A 43 -3.23 21.28 13.55
N MET A 44 -2.32 21.19 12.58
CA MET A 44 -1.30 22.21 12.37
C MET A 44 -1.92 23.43 11.68
N GLY A 45 -1.61 24.64 12.17
CA GLY A 45 -2.12 25.88 11.57
C GLY A 45 -1.80 25.96 10.06
N GLN A 46 -2.71 26.54 9.27
CA GLN A 46 -2.67 26.47 7.79
C GLN A 46 -1.32 26.82 7.16
N ALA A 47 -0.65 27.88 7.62
CA ALA A 47 0.65 28.28 7.09
C ALA A 47 1.75 27.25 7.38
N THR A 48 1.76 26.67 8.58
CA THR A 48 2.69 25.59 8.98
C THR A 48 2.38 24.31 8.22
N GLY A 49 1.10 23.97 8.05
CA GLY A 49 0.67 22.82 7.26
C GLY A 49 1.11 22.93 5.80
N LEU A 50 0.98 24.11 5.18
CA LEU A 50 1.36 24.32 3.77
C LEU A 50 2.88 24.26 3.57
N ALA A 51 3.66 24.89 4.45
CA ALA A 51 5.12 24.84 4.38
C ALA A 51 5.64 23.41 4.57
N LEU A 52 5.09 22.67 5.53
CA LEU A 52 5.43 21.26 5.71
C LEU A 52 5.00 20.42 4.51
N ALA A 53 3.82 20.63 3.94
CA ALA A 53 3.34 19.87 2.78
C ALA A 53 4.28 19.97 1.56
N VAL A 54 4.83 21.16 1.27
CA VAL A 54 5.79 21.37 0.16
C VAL A 54 7.08 20.57 0.38
N ASP A 55 7.62 20.60 1.60
CA ASP A 55 8.80 19.79 1.95
C ASP A 55 8.48 18.29 2.01
N PHE A 56 7.24 17.94 2.35
CA PHE A 56 6.79 16.56 2.53
C PHE A 56 6.60 15.85 1.20
N GLU A 57 6.03 16.52 0.20
CA GLU A 57 5.89 15.98 -1.15
C GLU A 57 7.28 15.70 -1.76
N SER A 58 8.25 16.59 -1.52
CA SER A 58 9.65 16.41 -1.94
C SER A 58 10.38 15.27 -1.22
N LYS A 59 9.90 14.83 -0.05
CA LYS A 59 10.48 13.77 0.78
C LYS A 59 9.68 12.47 0.76
N ALA A 60 8.52 12.43 0.11
CA ALA A 60 7.65 11.27 0.09
C ALA A 60 8.39 10.03 -0.46
N ASP A 61 9.18 10.22 -1.52
CA ASP A 61 10.02 9.17 -2.09
C ASP A 61 11.08 8.67 -1.10
N GLU A 62 11.72 9.55 -0.34
CA GLU A 62 12.69 9.17 0.69
C GLU A 62 12.04 8.35 1.82
N TYR A 63 10.82 8.72 2.24
CA TYR A 63 10.07 7.99 3.26
C TYR A 63 9.53 6.65 2.76
N ALA A 64 9.15 6.56 1.48
CA ALA A 64 8.64 5.34 0.87
C ALA A 64 9.76 4.36 0.48
N ALA A 65 10.98 4.86 0.25
CA ALA A 65 12.10 4.08 -0.25
C ALA A 65 12.36 2.76 0.51
N PRO A 66 12.35 2.71 1.86
CA PRO A 66 12.57 1.45 2.57
C PRO A 66 11.51 0.38 2.28
N VAL A 67 10.23 0.78 2.20
CA VAL A 67 9.12 -0.12 1.90
C VAL A 67 9.22 -0.62 0.47
N LEU A 68 9.49 0.28 -0.48
CA LEU A 68 9.61 -0.07 -1.89
C LEU A 68 10.84 -0.95 -2.16
N GLU A 69 11.95 -0.74 -1.45
CA GLU A 69 13.13 -1.60 -1.55
C GLU A 69 12.82 -3.01 -1.03
N SER A 70 12.19 -3.12 0.14
CA SER A 70 11.75 -4.42 0.66
C SER A 70 10.83 -5.15 -0.32
N ALA A 71 9.90 -4.44 -0.96
CA ALA A 71 9.03 -5.01 -1.98
C ALA A 71 9.81 -5.53 -3.20
N ARG A 72 10.82 -4.79 -3.67
CA ARG A 72 11.69 -5.22 -4.77
C ARG A 72 12.49 -6.45 -4.39
N GLU A 73 13.04 -6.50 -3.17
CA GLU A 73 13.77 -7.66 -2.67
C GLU A 73 12.89 -8.92 -2.61
N THR A 74 11.67 -8.81 -2.08
CA THR A 74 10.68 -9.90 -2.06
C THR A 74 10.37 -10.39 -3.48
N ALA A 75 10.11 -9.48 -4.41
CA ALA A 75 9.81 -9.84 -5.79
C ALA A 75 11.02 -10.47 -6.52
N ALA A 76 12.22 -9.93 -6.30
CA ALA A 76 13.46 -10.46 -6.88
C ALA A 76 13.78 -11.87 -6.36
N ALA A 77 13.52 -12.16 -5.09
CA ALA A 77 13.66 -13.50 -4.53
C ALA A 77 12.74 -14.53 -5.22
N ALA A 78 11.60 -14.10 -5.74
CA ALA A 78 10.68 -14.90 -6.54
C ALA A 78 10.96 -14.87 -8.06
N GLY A 79 11.95 -14.08 -8.51
CA GLY A 79 12.29 -13.92 -9.93
C GLY A 79 11.25 -13.11 -10.72
N VAL A 80 10.51 -12.22 -10.06
CA VAL A 80 9.43 -11.42 -10.67
C VAL A 80 9.78 -9.93 -10.61
N GLU A 81 9.50 -9.21 -11.70
CA GLU A 81 9.57 -7.75 -11.73
C GLU A 81 8.24 -7.13 -11.28
N ILE A 82 8.32 -6.07 -10.48
CA ILE A 82 7.16 -5.31 -10.01
C ILE A 82 7.29 -3.83 -10.36
N GLN A 83 6.15 -3.16 -10.48
CA GLN A 83 6.08 -1.70 -10.50
C GLN A 83 5.94 -1.18 -9.07
N THR A 84 6.35 0.06 -8.85
CA THR A 84 6.26 0.72 -7.55
C THR A 84 5.70 2.12 -7.73
N ASP A 85 4.86 2.55 -6.81
CA ASP A 85 4.25 3.87 -6.81
C ASP A 85 4.17 4.44 -5.38
N VAL A 86 4.16 5.77 -5.29
CA VAL A 86 4.10 6.50 -4.02
C VAL A 86 2.93 7.46 -4.07
N ALA A 87 2.05 7.36 -3.07
CA ALA A 87 0.99 8.34 -2.86
C ALA A 87 1.18 9.09 -1.56
N VAL A 88 0.77 10.36 -1.54
CA VAL A 88 0.71 11.17 -0.31
C VAL A 88 -0.75 11.28 0.13
N GLY A 89 -1.02 11.11 1.43
CA GLY A 89 -2.34 11.32 2.00
C GLY A 89 -2.82 10.23 2.96
N HIS A 90 -4.13 10.14 3.12
CA HIS A 90 -4.73 9.10 3.97
C HIS A 90 -4.69 7.73 3.26
N PRO A 91 -4.05 6.69 3.84
CA PRO A 91 -3.81 5.39 3.19
C PRO A 91 -5.04 4.79 2.51
N ALA A 92 -6.13 4.59 3.26
CA ALA A 92 -7.34 3.99 2.69
C ALA A 92 -7.91 4.77 1.50
N ARG A 93 -7.86 6.11 1.51
CA ARG A 93 -8.39 6.93 0.42
C ARG A 93 -7.49 6.85 -0.81
N ALA A 94 -6.17 6.95 -0.62
CA ALA A 94 -5.21 6.81 -1.70
C ALA A 94 -5.35 5.43 -2.37
N ILE A 95 -5.44 4.35 -1.59
CA ILE A 95 -5.62 2.99 -2.11
C ILE A 95 -6.92 2.87 -2.92
N ILE A 96 -8.05 3.32 -2.37
CA ILE A 96 -9.35 3.24 -3.06
C ILE A 96 -9.31 4.01 -4.39
N ASN A 97 -8.70 5.19 -4.41
CA ASN A 97 -8.60 6.00 -5.62
C ASN A 97 -7.71 5.32 -6.68
N HIS A 98 -6.56 4.76 -6.29
CA HIS A 98 -5.68 4.05 -7.24
C HIS A 98 -6.35 2.79 -7.78
N ALA A 99 -7.13 2.09 -6.95
CA ALA A 99 -7.77 0.83 -7.29
C ALA A 99 -8.72 0.92 -8.51
N GLU A 100 -9.21 2.10 -8.89
CA GLU A 100 -10.00 2.32 -10.11
C GLU A 100 -9.25 1.89 -11.40
N GLU A 101 -7.92 1.94 -11.37
CA GLU A 101 -7.06 1.58 -12.50
C GLU A 101 -6.55 0.12 -12.43
N TYR A 102 -7.07 -0.71 -11.55
CA TYR A 102 -6.61 -2.10 -11.38
C TYR A 102 -7.77 -3.07 -11.50
N ASP A 103 -7.48 -4.37 -11.55
CA ASP A 103 -8.51 -5.41 -11.62
C ASP A 103 -8.73 -6.09 -10.24
N LEU A 104 -7.77 -5.92 -9.32
CA LEU A 104 -7.73 -6.54 -8.01
C LEU A 104 -6.84 -5.73 -7.07
N VAL A 105 -7.26 -5.60 -5.81
CA VAL A 105 -6.39 -5.16 -4.71
C VAL A 105 -6.06 -6.37 -3.83
N VAL A 106 -4.78 -6.60 -3.56
CA VAL A 106 -4.31 -7.59 -2.58
C VAL A 106 -3.64 -6.83 -1.44
N LEU A 107 -4.12 -6.97 -0.22
CA LEU A 107 -3.55 -6.27 0.94
C LEU A 107 -3.41 -7.18 2.15
N GLY A 108 -2.44 -6.82 3.01
CA GLY A 108 -2.31 -7.40 4.33
C GLY A 108 -3.53 -7.04 5.18
N SER A 109 -3.92 -7.95 6.06
CA SER A 109 -5.07 -7.72 6.95
C SER A 109 -4.81 -6.62 7.98
N HIS A 110 -3.54 -6.27 8.28
CA HIS A 110 -3.12 -5.31 9.31
C HIS A 110 -1.70 -4.79 9.02
N GLY A 111 -1.31 -3.66 9.63
CA GLY A 111 0.05 -3.08 9.58
C GLY A 111 0.95 -3.39 10.80
N GLY A 112 0.43 -4.08 11.82
CA GLY A 112 1.22 -4.59 12.95
C GLY A 112 1.28 -3.71 14.23
N SER A 113 0.60 -4.18 15.27
CA SER A 113 1.02 -4.16 16.69
C SER A 113 0.76 -5.56 17.27
N LEU A 114 1.59 -6.07 18.20
CA LEU A 114 1.49 -7.45 18.73
C LEU A 114 0.11 -7.81 19.33
N SER A 115 -0.75 -6.82 19.59
CA SER A 115 -2.12 -6.95 20.09
C SER A 115 -3.19 -7.22 19.03
N ASP A 116 -2.89 -7.12 17.72
CA ASP A 116 -3.90 -7.11 16.65
C ASP A 116 -4.02 -8.41 15.85
N ARG A 117 -3.43 -9.53 16.29
CA ARG A 117 -3.49 -10.81 15.55
C ARG A 117 -4.91 -11.33 15.31
N LEU A 118 -5.96 -10.72 15.88
CA LEU A 118 -7.35 -11.15 15.74
C LEU A 118 -8.28 -10.17 14.98
N LEU A 119 -7.85 -8.95 14.63
CA LEU A 119 -8.81 -7.88 14.26
C LEU A 119 -8.42 -7.05 13.02
N VAL A 120 -9.10 -7.25 11.88
CA VAL A 120 -8.82 -6.55 10.60
C VAL A 120 -8.51 -5.07 10.81
N GLY A 121 -7.37 -4.61 10.31
CA GLY A 121 -6.90 -3.24 10.50
C GLY A 121 -7.81 -2.23 9.82
N ASN A 122 -7.86 -1.00 10.36
CA ASN A 122 -8.75 0.06 9.88
C ASN A 122 -8.57 0.38 8.39
N VAL A 123 -7.35 0.35 7.88
CA VAL A 123 -7.08 0.56 6.45
C VAL A 123 -7.68 -0.58 5.63
N ALA A 124 -7.40 -1.83 6.03
CA ALA A 124 -7.89 -3.01 5.34
C ALA A 124 -9.42 -3.09 5.31
N GLU A 125 -10.07 -2.82 6.44
CA GLU A 125 -11.54 -2.78 6.52
C GLU A 125 -12.13 -1.71 5.58
N LYS A 126 -11.57 -0.49 5.58
CA LYS A 126 -12.06 0.60 4.75
C LYS A 126 -11.91 0.30 3.26
N VAL A 127 -10.76 -0.25 2.85
CA VAL A 127 -10.49 -0.64 1.46
C VAL A 127 -11.45 -1.76 1.05
N PHE A 128 -11.57 -2.83 1.85
CA PHE A 128 -12.48 -3.93 1.58
C PHE A 128 -13.92 -3.48 1.39
N ARG A 129 -14.42 -2.55 2.22
CA ARG A 129 -15.80 -2.06 2.14
C ARG A 129 -16.09 -1.11 0.98
N ARG A 130 -15.07 -0.45 0.43
CA ARG A 130 -15.27 0.71 -0.47
C ARG A 130 -14.51 0.61 -1.80
N SER A 131 -13.67 -0.40 -1.97
CA SER A 131 -12.93 -0.60 -3.21
C SER A 131 -13.88 -0.72 -4.41
N PRO A 132 -13.56 -0.07 -5.54
CA PRO A 132 -14.32 -0.21 -6.79
C PRO A 132 -14.12 -1.59 -7.45
N VAL A 133 -13.10 -2.34 -7.01
CA VAL A 133 -12.68 -3.63 -7.59
C VAL A 133 -12.59 -4.70 -6.51
N PRO A 134 -12.57 -6.00 -6.88
CA PRO A 134 -12.38 -7.09 -5.92
C PRO A 134 -11.17 -6.86 -5.01
N VAL A 135 -11.28 -7.35 -3.78
CA VAL A 135 -10.27 -7.20 -2.75
C VAL A 135 -9.96 -8.56 -2.13
N THR A 136 -8.69 -8.93 -2.12
CA THR A 136 -8.16 -10.07 -1.36
C THR A 136 -7.44 -9.57 -0.12
N VAL A 137 -7.85 -10.08 1.04
CA VAL A 137 -7.22 -9.76 2.33
C VAL A 137 -6.41 -10.96 2.80
N VAL A 138 -5.10 -10.78 2.94
CA VAL A 138 -4.13 -11.82 3.29
C VAL A 138 -3.82 -11.78 4.80
N ARG A 139 -3.63 -12.95 5.40
CA ARG A 139 -3.45 -13.16 6.84
C ARG A 139 -2.33 -14.15 7.11
#